data_AF-A0AAW4ZXR5-F1
#
_entry.id   AF-A0AAW4ZXR5-F1
#
_cell.length_a   1.000
_cell.length_b   1.000
_cell.length_c   1.000
_cell.angle_alpha   90.00
_cell.angle_beta   90.00
_cell.angle_gamma   90.00
#
_symmetry.space_group_name_H-M   'P 1'
#
loop_
_entity.id
_entity.type
_entity.pdbx_description
1 polymer ?
#
loop_
_entity_poly.entity_id
_entity_poly.type
_entity_poly.pdbx_seq_one_letter_code
_entity_poly.pdbx_strand_id
1 'polypeptide(L)'
;MGFLRLFLALSVIAGHSNTPVFGFWGVSGWYAVNAFFVISGFYMAMVLNEKYKDLSSVTFYKSRIFRLFPTYYVGLILALVVSYSAISIHFDTLSIGSKIYFILQNIFIVGQDLAYVFCVGTSTGVCAHPVAMTINPPAWSLAVELGFYLIAPFILKSAKKTYLFFAVGCIYLLLLNGVSFPTSALSLLGEWLAPVGAANSPVFNYYFYPSSFIFFGGGALAYHLSKRVSEPSYFLSIATVLALAFTTTVMPFWHLLFFAISIPVVFKYTKSNRVDRLVGELSYPAYILHFPILLFLKEYSVSHPQYFTFVNLGTLVAIISCCLGLVVYHLVDKRVDSYRHSRDFLSARVNEGDGRYLMFSRALVLAYFLFPAIVIGGIYASQAELRAVPSKSALSLTDQNWLNGVSRNGDGFVVEDKRANIKKYTVGTVVKFSNGELRTIVRVVGSSPYLNVYLDGPALDGSVVGFPQEIEIVK
;
A
#
# COMPACT_ATOMS: atom_id res chain seq x y z
N MET A 1 16.87 7.02 16.08
CA MET A 1 15.45 7.33 15.83
C MET A 1 14.57 6.14 16.24
N GLY A 2 14.75 5.58 17.42
CA GLY A 2 13.95 4.46 17.90
C GLY A 2 12.62 4.88 18.49
N PHE A 3 12.56 5.96 19.26
CA PHE A 3 11.30 6.48 19.79
C PHE A 3 10.31 6.81 18.68
N LEU A 4 10.77 7.46 17.60
CA LEU A 4 9.95 7.72 16.41
C LEU A 4 9.40 6.42 15.80
N ARG A 5 10.24 5.40 15.61
CA ARG A 5 9.82 4.12 15.04
C ARG A 5 8.81 3.40 15.94
N LEU A 6 9.01 3.41 17.25
CA LEU A 6 8.04 2.81 18.18
C LEU A 6 6.72 3.59 18.17
N PHE A 7 6.75 4.93 18.18
CA PHE A 7 5.55 5.76 18.06
C PHE A 7 4.73 5.42 16.80
N LEU A 8 5.39 5.24 15.65
CA LEU A 8 4.72 4.82 14.41
C LEU A 8 4.11 3.41 14.55
N ALA A 9 4.82 2.47 15.17
CA ALA A 9 4.28 1.12 15.42
C ALA A 9 3.05 1.17 16.34
N LEU A 10 3.09 1.96 17.43
CA LEU A 10 1.95 2.13 18.33
C LEU A 10 0.75 2.82 17.64
N SER A 11 1.01 3.75 16.72
CA SER A 11 -0.02 4.38 15.89
C SER A 11 -0.74 3.35 14.99
N VAL A 12 -0.01 2.38 14.44
CA VAL A 12 -0.61 1.25 13.69
C VAL A 12 -1.48 0.38 14.60
N ILE A 13 -1.01 0.08 15.82
CA ILE A 13 -1.78 -0.68 16.81
C ILE A 13 -3.09 0.04 17.17
N ALA A 14 -3.03 1.36 17.40
CA ALA A 14 -4.21 2.16 17.68
C ALA A 14 -5.23 2.09 16.52
N GLY A 15 -4.75 2.23 15.29
CA GLY A 15 -5.57 2.13 14.08
C GLY A 15 -6.26 0.76 13.91
N HIS A 16 -5.52 -0.35 14.08
CA HIS A 16 -6.11 -1.69 13.92
C HIS A 16 -7.03 -2.09 15.08
N SER A 17 -6.71 -1.66 16.31
CA SER A 17 -7.55 -1.94 17.49
C SER A 17 -8.82 -1.09 17.53
N ASN A 18 -8.91 -0.01 16.74
CA ASN A 18 -9.95 1.01 16.82
C ASN A 18 -10.10 1.59 18.24
N THR A 19 -9.01 1.66 19.00
CA THR A 19 -8.95 2.24 20.34
C THR A 19 -7.59 2.94 20.56
N PRO A 20 -7.51 4.01 21.37
CA PRO A 20 -6.27 4.74 21.56
C PRO A 20 -5.25 3.96 22.40
N VAL A 21 -3.96 4.09 22.09
CA VAL A 21 -2.87 3.47 22.86
C VAL A 21 -2.36 4.47 23.89
N PHE A 22 -2.44 4.13 25.18
CA PHE A 22 -2.12 5.04 26.30
C PHE A 22 -2.84 6.39 26.24
N GLY A 23 -4.08 6.40 25.72
CA GLY A 23 -4.89 7.62 25.56
C GLY A 23 -4.61 8.43 24.28
N PHE A 24 -3.69 7.98 23.42
CA PHE A 24 -3.34 8.67 22.17
C PHE A 24 -3.66 7.82 20.94
N TRP A 25 -4.24 8.45 19.91
CA TRP A 25 -4.48 7.82 18.61
C TRP A 25 -3.24 7.83 17.70
N GLY A 26 -2.30 8.73 17.94
CA GLY A 26 -1.11 8.90 17.10
C GLY A 26 -1.47 9.41 15.71
N VAL A 27 -0.73 8.94 14.70
CA VAL A 27 -1.04 9.18 13.28
C VAL A 27 -1.87 8.03 12.72
N SER A 28 -2.54 8.21 11.57
CA SER A 28 -3.25 7.08 10.96
C SER A 28 -2.27 5.96 10.58
N GLY A 29 -2.72 4.70 10.61
CA GLY A 29 -1.87 3.56 10.28
C GLY A 29 -1.25 3.66 8.87
N TRP A 30 -1.97 4.28 7.93
CA TRP A 30 -1.52 4.48 6.56
C TRP A 30 -0.37 5.49 6.49
N TYR A 31 -0.46 6.58 7.27
CA TYR A 31 0.65 7.51 7.46
C TYR A 31 1.85 6.84 8.12
N ALA A 32 1.62 6.01 9.14
CA ALA A 32 2.68 5.35 9.87
C ALA A 32 3.52 4.41 9.00
N VAL A 33 2.86 3.60 8.16
CA VAL A 33 3.54 2.69 7.21
C VAL A 33 4.34 3.47 6.17
N ASN A 34 3.77 4.53 5.60
CA ASN A 34 4.50 5.40 4.66
C ASN A 34 5.72 6.05 5.32
N ALA A 35 5.61 6.50 6.57
CA ALA A 35 6.73 7.02 7.34
C ALA A 35 7.82 5.95 7.59
N PHE A 36 7.44 4.69 7.82
CA PHE A 36 8.40 3.58 7.88
C PHE A 36 9.16 3.39 6.56
N PHE A 37 8.50 3.50 5.41
CA PHE A 37 9.17 3.42 4.11
C PHE A 37 10.18 4.57 3.91
N VAL A 38 9.87 5.79 4.33
CA VAL A 38 10.82 6.92 4.32
C VAL A 38 12.03 6.64 5.20
N ILE A 39 11.80 6.18 6.43
CA ILE A 39 12.87 5.81 7.36
C ILE A 39 13.73 4.70 6.75
N SER A 40 13.11 3.67 6.15
CA SER A 40 13.79 2.55 5.49
C SER A 40 14.67 3.04 4.33
N GLY A 41 14.16 3.94 3.48
CA GLY A 41 14.90 4.56 2.39
C GLY A 41 16.17 5.26 2.85
N PHE A 42 16.06 6.10 3.90
CA PHE A 42 17.20 6.78 4.50
C PHE A 42 18.24 5.79 5.04
N TYR A 43 17.80 4.81 5.83
CA TYR A 43 18.70 3.80 6.40
C TYR A 43 19.36 2.94 5.33
N MET A 44 18.66 2.53 4.28
CA MET A 44 19.22 1.68 3.23
C MET A 44 20.24 2.45 2.40
N ALA A 45 19.96 3.72 2.06
CA ALA A 45 20.93 4.58 1.40
C ALA A 45 22.20 4.76 2.26
N MET A 46 22.05 5.06 3.55
CA MET A 46 23.18 5.19 4.47
C MET A 46 23.99 3.89 4.60
N VAL A 47 23.32 2.77 4.88
CA VAL A 47 23.97 1.47 5.08
C VAL A 47 24.73 1.00 3.84
N LEU A 48 24.19 1.25 2.63
CA LEU A 48 24.83 0.88 1.37
C LEU A 48 26.02 1.78 0.98
N ASN A 49 25.99 3.06 1.35
CA ASN A 49 27.07 4.00 1.04
C ASN A 49 28.15 4.08 2.14
N GLU A 50 27.86 3.56 3.33
CA GLU A 50 28.80 3.50 4.45
C GLU A 50 29.22 2.04 4.71
N LYS A 51 28.46 1.29 5.51
CA LYS A 51 28.85 -0.06 5.99
C LYS A 51 29.03 -1.11 4.88
N TYR A 52 28.23 -1.06 3.82
CA TYR A 52 28.24 -2.05 2.71
C TYR A 52 28.79 -1.45 1.41
N LYS A 53 29.55 -0.35 1.48
CA LYS A 53 30.11 0.32 0.30
C LYS A 53 30.90 -0.64 -0.58
N ASP A 54 31.81 -1.38 0.06
CA ASP A 54 32.79 -2.28 -0.58
C ASP A 54 32.43 -3.78 -0.43
N LEU A 55 31.19 -4.07 -0.02
CA LEU A 55 30.67 -5.44 0.14
C LEU A 55 29.76 -5.84 -1.03
N SER A 56 29.64 -7.15 -1.24
CA SER A 56 28.74 -7.69 -2.27
C SER A 56 27.26 -7.39 -1.96
N SER A 57 26.45 -7.22 -3.01
CA SER A 57 24.99 -7.07 -2.87
C SER A 57 24.36 -8.30 -2.20
N VAL A 58 24.94 -9.49 -2.38
CA VAL A 58 24.47 -10.73 -1.74
C VAL A 58 24.63 -10.65 -0.22
N THR A 59 25.75 -10.13 0.27
CA THR A 59 25.97 -9.91 1.72
C THR A 59 24.94 -8.93 2.28
N PHE A 60 24.58 -7.90 1.52
CA PHE A 60 23.48 -6.99 1.88
C PHE A 60 22.13 -7.71 1.94
N TYR A 61 21.75 -8.50 0.93
CA TYR A 61 20.48 -9.25 0.93
C TYR A 61 20.39 -10.26 2.07
N LYS A 62 21.46 -11.03 2.31
CA LYS A 62 21.55 -11.92 3.48
C LYS A 62 21.31 -11.14 4.77
N SER A 63 21.95 -9.98 4.93
CA SER A 63 21.78 -9.14 6.12
C SER A 63 20.34 -8.68 6.32
N ARG A 64 19.58 -8.47 5.24
CA ARG A 64 18.16 -8.10 5.30
C ARG A 64 17.27 -9.30 5.64
N ILE A 65 17.52 -10.46 5.04
CA ILE A 65 16.79 -11.70 5.35
C ILE A 65 16.93 -12.05 6.84
N PHE A 66 18.15 -12.10 7.36
CA PHE A 66 18.40 -12.36 8.78
C PHE A 66 17.84 -11.25 9.71
N ARG A 67 17.56 -10.05 9.20
CA ARG A 67 16.93 -8.99 9.99
C ARG A 67 15.43 -9.20 10.15
N LEU A 68 14.74 -9.60 9.08
CA LEU A 68 13.28 -9.64 9.04
C LEU A 68 12.73 -11.01 9.43
N PHE A 69 13.21 -12.07 8.79
CA PHE A 69 12.59 -13.39 8.85
C PHE A 69 12.46 -14.00 10.25
N PRO A 70 13.45 -13.88 11.17
CA PRO A 70 13.34 -14.52 12.49
C PRO A 70 12.11 -14.06 13.28
N THR A 71 11.94 -12.75 13.44
CA THR A 71 10.79 -12.17 14.14
C THR A 71 9.50 -12.33 13.34
N TYR A 72 9.56 -12.25 12.00
CA TYR A 72 8.41 -12.57 11.15
C TYR A 72 7.86 -13.97 11.42
N TYR A 73 8.72 -14.99 11.48
CA TYR A 73 8.29 -16.37 11.73
C TYR A 73 7.67 -16.56 13.12
N VAL A 74 8.18 -15.86 14.14
CA VAL A 74 7.52 -15.86 15.47
C VAL A 74 6.10 -15.31 15.36
N GLY A 75 5.91 -14.19 14.67
CA GLY A 75 4.57 -13.62 14.43
C GLY A 75 3.68 -14.51 13.57
N LEU A 76 4.23 -15.17 12.55
CA LEU A 76 3.52 -16.09 11.69
C LEU A 76 3.02 -17.31 12.46
N ILE A 77 3.87 -17.92 13.30
CA ILE A 77 3.51 -19.06 14.15
C ILE A 77 2.43 -18.63 15.15
N LEU A 78 2.59 -17.48 15.80
CA LEU A 78 1.59 -16.97 16.73
C LEU A 78 0.23 -16.75 16.05
N ALA A 79 0.23 -16.16 14.84
CA ALA A 79 -0.98 -15.98 14.05
C ALA A 79 -1.63 -17.30 13.63
N LEU A 80 -0.82 -18.28 13.19
CA LEU A 80 -1.30 -19.63 12.88
C LEU A 80 -1.96 -20.27 14.09
N VAL A 81 -1.36 -20.17 15.28
CA VAL A 81 -1.92 -20.77 16.51
C VAL A 81 -3.21 -20.08 16.92
N VAL A 82 -3.24 -18.75 16.93
CA VAL A 82 -4.40 -17.98 17.38
C VAL A 82 -5.59 -18.11 16.43
N SER A 83 -5.34 -18.14 15.11
CA SER A 83 -6.38 -18.05 14.08
C SER A 83 -6.49 -19.31 13.22
N TYR A 84 -6.03 -20.47 13.70
CA TYR A 84 -5.95 -21.71 12.93
C TYR A 84 -7.27 -22.10 12.27
N SER A 85 -8.37 -22.06 13.02
CA SER A 85 -9.70 -22.45 12.53
C SER A 85 -10.15 -21.57 11.36
N ALA A 86 -10.07 -20.25 11.51
CA ALA A 86 -10.44 -19.30 10.46
C ALA A 86 -9.54 -19.44 9.22
N ILE A 87 -8.23 -19.65 9.42
CA ILE A 87 -7.27 -19.86 8.33
C ILE A 87 -7.58 -21.17 7.59
N SER A 88 -7.86 -22.27 8.30
CA SER A 88 -8.18 -23.56 7.69
C SER A 88 -9.45 -23.49 6.84
N ILE A 89 -10.51 -22.89 7.40
CA ILE A 89 -11.78 -22.70 6.67
C ILE A 89 -11.55 -21.88 5.40
N HIS A 90 -10.81 -20.77 5.49
CA HIS A 90 -10.52 -19.96 4.30
C HIS A 90 -9.66 -20.73 3.30
N PHE A 91 -8.61 -21.41 3.75
CA PHE A 91 -7.72 -22.18 2.90
C PHE A 91 -8.48 -23.25 2.10
N ASP A 92 -9.46 -23.91 2.69
CA ASP A 92 -10.28 -24.93 2.02
C ASP A 92 -11.11 -24.38 0.86
N THR A 93 -11.50 -23.11 0.92
CA THR A 93 -12.23 -22.43 -0.18
C THR A 93 -11.35 -22.07 -1.37
N LEU A 94 -10.02 -22.13 -1.26
CA LEU A 94 -9.11 -21.70 -2.31
C LEU A 94 -8.98 -22.74 -3.43
N SER A 95 -8.81 -22.26 -4.67
CA SER A 95 -8.39 -23.12 -5.79
C SER A 95 -6.99 -23.71 -5.56
N ILE A 96 -6.61 -24.74 -6.29
CA ILE A 96 -5.30 -25.40 -6.07
C ILE A 96 -4.12 -24.47 -6.31
N GLY A 97 -4.19 -23.63 -7.35
CA GLY A 97 -3.17 -22.61 -7.63
C GLY A 97 -3.12 -21.55 -6.53
N SER A 98 -4.28 -21.13 -6.04
CA SER A 98 -4.40 -20.16 -4.94
C SER A 98 -3.89 -20.69 -3.62
N LYS A 99 -4.04 -21.99 -3.33
CA LYS A 99 -3.43 -22.67 -2.18
C LYS A 99 -1.91 -22.62 -2.23
N ILE A 100 -1.32 -22.92 -3.40
CA ILE A 100 0.13 -22.83 -3.60
C ILE A 100 0.61 -21.40 -3.38
N TYR A 101 -0.07 -20.41 -3.97
CA TYR A 101 0.27 -19.01 -3.79
C TYR A 101 0.14 -18.55 -2.33
N PHE A 102 -0.94 -18.95 -1.63
CA PHE A 102 -1.14 -18.71 -0.20
C PHE A 102 0.03 -19.22 0.64
N ILE A 103 0.49 -20.45 0.41
CA ILE A 103 1.62 -21.02 1.15
C ILE A 103 2.91 -20.25 0.86
N LEU A 104 3.23 -20.03 -0.43
CA LEU A 104 4.48 -19.39 -0.83
C LEU A 104 4.59 -17.94 -0.34
N GLN A 105 3.52 -17.13 -0.48
CA GLN A 105 3.55 -15.73 -0.05
C GLN A 105 3.70 -15.59 1.47
N ASN A 106 3.13 -16.51 2.25
CA ASN A 106 3.22 -16.48 3.71
C ASN A 106 4.56 -17.03 4.22
N ILE A 107 5.17 -18.01 3.55
CA ILE A 107 6.50 -18.50 3.94
C ILE A 107 7.59 -17.47 3.58
N PHE A 108 7.54 -16.92 2.37
CA PHE A 108 8.61 -16.08 1.85
C PHE A 108 8.40 -14.58 2.04
N ILE A 109 7.22 -14.14 2.52
CA ILE A 109 6.78 -12.72 2.56
C ILE A 109 6.58 -12.12 1.15
N VAL A 110 7.17 -12.71 0.11
CA VAL A 110 7.15 -12.21 -1.27
C VAL A 110 5.74 -12.27 -1.85
N GLY A 111 5.29 -11.14 -2.37
CA GLY A 111 4.06 -11.05 -3.14
C GLY A 111 2.78 -10.93 -2.32
N GLN A 112 2.86 -10.72 -1.00
CA GLN A 112 1.65 -10.49 -0.18
C GLN A 112 0.90 -9.21 -0.55
N ASP A 113 1.61 -8.20 -1.02
CA ASP A 113 1.05 -6.98 -1.58
C ASP A 113 0.27 -7.22 -2.88
N LEU A 114 0.68 -8.23 -3.67
CA LEU A 114 0.03 -8.56 -4.94
C LEU A 114 -1.36 -9.19 -4.74
N ALA A 115 -1.65 -9.77 -3.57
CA ALA A 115 -2.98 -10.27 -3.24
C ALA A 115 -4.03 -9.14 -3.16
N TYR A 116 -3.61 -7.89 -2.94
CA TYR A 116 -4.47 -6.70 -2.98
C TYR A 116 -4.65 -6.15 -4.40
N VAL A 117 -3.88 -6.66 -5.37
CA VAL A 117 -3.90 -6.21 -6.76
C VAL A 117 -4.61 -7.22 -7.65
N PHE A 118 -4.36 -8.51 -7.46
CA PHE A 118 -4.95 -9.57 -8.28
C PHE A 118 -6.08 -10.28 -7.57
N CYS A 119 -7.08 -10.66 -8.36
CA CYS A 119 -8.07 -11.64 -7.95
C CYS A 119 -7.41 -13.01 -7.80
N VAL A 120 -7.28 -13.47 -6.56
CA VAL A 120 -6.83 -14.84 -6.26
C VAL A 120 -8.07 -15.72 -6.15
N GLY A 121 -8.24 -16.68 -7.07
CA GLY A 121 -9.48 -17.43 -7.23
C GLY A 121 -9.80 -18.46 -6.12
N THR A 122 -11.03 -18.47 -5.66
CA THR A 122 -11.62 -19.57 -4.86
C THR A 122 -12.05 -20.73 -5.77
N SER A 123 -12.36 -21.89 -5.17
CA SER A 123 -12.86 -23.07 -5.89
C SER A 123 -14.18 -22.81 -6.62
N THR A 124 -14.95 -21.81 -6.18
CA THR A 124 -16.22 -21.38 -6.80
C THR A 124 -16.04 -20.31 -7.87
N GLY A 125 -14.80 -19.94 -8.22
CA GLY A 125 -14.50 -18.93 -9.25
C GLY A 125 -14.66 -17.48 -8.79
N VAL A 126 -14.83 -17.23 -7.48
CA VAL A 126 -14.93 -15.87 -6.90
C VAL A 126 -13.56 -15.43 -6.36
N CYS A 127 -13.26 -14.13 -6.35
CA CYS A 127 -12.03 -13.61 -5.77
C CYS A 127 -12.00 -13.77 -4.24
N ALA A 128 -10.90 -14.31 -3.72
CA ALA A 128 -10.62 -14.34 -2.30
C ALA A 128 -10.38 -12.92 -1.76
N HIS A 129 -10.78 -12.68 -0.52
CA HIS A 129 -10.54 -11.40 0.14
C HIS A 129 -9.03 -11.22 0.40
N PRO A 130 -8.38 -10.12 -0.05
CA PRO A 130 -6.93 -9.94 0.03
C PRO A 130 -6.33 -10.09 1.44
N VAL A 131 -7.00 -9.52 2.46
CA VAL A 131 -6.55 -9.65 3.86
C VAL A 131 -6.54 -11.11 4.34
N ALA A 132 -7.47 -11.93 3.84
CA ALA A 132 -7.57 -13.33 4.22
C ALA A 132 -6.50 -14.20 3.55
N MET A 133 -5.85 -13.71 2.49
CA MET A 133 -4.73 -14.38 1.82
C MET A 133 -3.41 -14.29 2.61
N THR A 134 -3.38 -13.47 3.66
CA THR A 134 -2.21 -13.24 4.52
C THR A 134 -2.51 -13.67 5.95
N ILE A 135 -1.72 -14.60 6.49
CA ILE A 135 -1.89 -15.11 7.86
C ILE A 135 -1.63 -14.01 8.90
N ASN A 136 -0.65 -13.15 8.62
CA ASN A 136 -0.38 -11.95 9.41
C ASN A 136 -0.50 -10.72 8.50
N PRO A 137 -1.70 -10.14 8.33
CA PRO A 137 -1.97 -9.15 7.31
C PRO A 137 -1.00 -7.96 7.24
N PRO A 138 -0.57 -7.34 8.36
CA PRO A 138 0.40 -6.24 8.30
C PRO A 138 1.75 -6.58 7.63
N ALA A 139 2.04 -7.86 7.36
CA ALA A 139 3.24 -8.29 6.65
C ALA A 139 3.27 -7.92 5.16
N TRP A 140 2.16 -7.48 4.55
CA TRP A 140 2.15 -6.92 3.20
C TRP A 140 3.17 -5.78 3.05
N SER A 141 3.37 -4.95 4.09
CA SER A 141 4.32 -3.85 4.05
C SER A 141 5.77 -4.35 4.03
N LEU A 142 6.03 -5.53 4.61
CA LEU A 142 7.33 -6.19 4.52
C LEU A 142 7.59 -6.74 3.12
N ALA A 143 6.55 -7.21 2.42
CA ALA A 143 6.66 -7.64 1.02
C ALA A 143 7.13 -6.47 0.14
N VAL A 144 6.51 -5.30 0.31
CA VAL A 144 6.91 -4.05 -0.33
C VAL A 144 8.36 -3.69 0.03
N GLU A 145 8.73 -3.78 1.31
CA GLU A 145 10.09 -3.49 1.77
C GLU A 145 11.15 -4.45 1.20
N LEU A 146 10.83 -5.74 1.05
CA LEU A 146 11.69 -6.71 0.37
C LEU A 146 11.91 -6.34 -1.10
N GLY A 147 10.87 -5.85 -1.78
CA GLY A 147 10.97 -5.29 -3.13
C GLY A 147 11.95 -4.11 -3.19
N PHE A 148 11.90 -3.20 -2.22
CA PHE A 148 12.86 -2.09 -2.11
C PHE A 148 14.29 -2.56 -1.85
N TYR A 149 14.47 -3.57 -0.99
CA TYR A 149 15.78 -4.11 -0.72
C TYR A 149 16.40 -4.72 -1.98
N LEU A 150 15.60 -5.38 -2.82
CA LEU A 150 16.07 -5.99 -4.06
C LEU A 150 16.69 -4.96 -5.04
N ILE A 151 16.16 -3.74 -5.12
CA ILE A 151 16.71 -2.68 -5.98
C ILE A 151 17.77 -1.81 -5.33
N ALA A 152 17.80 -1.77 -3.99
CA ALA A 152 18.57 -0.77 -3.25
C ALA A 152 20.05 -0.71 -3.64
N PRO A 153 20.80 -1.83 -3.81
CA PRO A 153 22.22 -1.79 -4.16
C PRO A 153 22.51 -1.15 -5.53
N PHE A 154 21.55 -1.19 -6.46
CA PHE A 154 21.72 -0.71 -7.84
C PHE A 154 21.37 0.76 -8.00
N ILE A 155 20.47 1.26 -7.15
CA ILE A 155 19.90 2.62 -7.22
C ILE A 155 20.54 3.51 -6.15
N LEU A 156 20.55 3.08 -4.89
CA LEU A 156 20.81 3.96 -3.75
C LEU A 156 22.29 4.33 -3.54
N LYS A 157 23.22 3.65 -4.21
CA LYS A 157 24.65 4.03 -4.21
C LYS A 157 24.93 5.34 -4.98
N SER A 158 23.98 5.84 -5.78
CA SER A 158 24.15 7.07 -6.56
C SER A 158 23.00 8.04 -6.35
N ALA A 159 23.31 9.29 -6.03
CA ALA A 159 22.31 10.35 -5.89
C ALA A 159 21.49 10.56 -7.18
N LYS A 160 22.13 10.50 -8.35
CA LYS A 160 21.45 10.66 -9.65
C LYS A 160 20.42 9.55 -9.89
N LYS A 161 20.80 8.29 -9.63
CA LYS A 161 19.88 7.14 -9.77
C LYS A 161 18.76 7.17 -8.73
N THR A 162 19.07 7.59 -7.51
CA THR A 162 18.07 7.75 -6.44
C THR A 162 17.05 8.82 -6.80
N TYR A 163 17.49 9.96 -7.36
CA TYR A 163 16.60 11.00 -7.86
C TYR A 163 15.71 10.49 -9.01
N LEU A 164 16.28 9.77 -9.98
CA LEU A 164 15.49 9.18 -11.07
C LEU A 164 14.45 8.20 -10.54
N PHE A 165 14.81 7.34 -9.59
CA PHE A 165 13.87 6.41 -8.94
C PHE A 165 12.74 7.15 -8.22
N PHE A 166 13.07 8.20 -7.48
CA PHE A 166 12.08 9.07 -6.85
C PHE A 166 11.15 9.73 -7.87
N ALA A 167 11.71 10.28 -8.96
CA ALA A 167 10.95 10.89 -10.06
C ALA A 167 10.01 9.89 -10.76
N VAL A 168 10.45 8.64 -10.95
CA VAL A 168 9.58 7.56 -11.45
C VAL A 168 8.41 7.31 -10.50
N GLY A 169 8.64 7.31 -9.18
CA GLY A 169 7.56 7.24 -8.18
C GLY A 169 6.57 8.42 -8.27
N CYS A 170 7.07 9.63 -8.50
CA CYS A 170 6.24 10.82 -8.72
C CYS A 170 5.36 10.68 -9.97
N ILE A 171 5.96 10.28 -11.10
CA ILE A 171 5.24 10.07 -12.37
C ILE A 171 4.20 8.97 -12.20
N TYR A 172 4.56 7.87 -11.54
CA TYR A 172 3.65 6.77 -11.25
C TYR A 172 2.41 7.23 -10.47
N LEU A 173 2.58 7.98 -9.38
CA LEU A 173 1.44 8.51 -8.62
C LEU A 173 0.62 9.54 -9.41
N LEU A 174 1.25 10.38 -10.22
CA LEU A 174 0.54 11.31 -11.11
C LEU A 174 -0.33 10.56 -12.12
N LEU A 175 0.21 9.49 -12.74
CA LEU A 175 -0.55 8.64 -13.65
C LEU A 175 -1.73 7.98 -12.93
N LEU A 176 -1.54 7.44 -11.72
CA LEU A 176 -2.62 6.81 -10.96
C LEU A 176 -3.79 7.75 -10.63
N ASN A 177 -3.53 9.04 -10.39
CA ASN A 177 -4.61 10.01 -10.18
C ASN A 177 -5.53 10.17 -11.41
N GLY A 178 -5.09 9.75 -12.62
CA GLY A 178 -5.89 9.75 -13.84
C GLY A 178 -6.54 8.41 -14.23
N VAL A 179 -6.34 7.36 -13.43
CA VAL A 179 -6.81 5.98 -13.69
C VAL A 179 -8.00 5.65 -12.79
N SER A 180 -9.14 5.32 -13.38
CA SER A 180 -10.37 4.94 -12.65
C SER A 180 -10.43 3.42 -12.47
N PHE A 181 -10.00 2.88 -11.32
CA PHE A 181 -10.18 1.45 -11.01
C PHE A 181 -11.63 1.18 -10.62
N PRO A 182 -12.33 0.17 -11.19
CA PRO A 182 -11.83 -1.13 -11.69
C PRO A 182 -12.11 -1.45 -13.18
N THR A 183 -11.28 -2.30 -13.82
CA THR A 183 -11.50 -2.83 -15.19
C THR A 183 -11.61 -4.35 -15.22
N SER A 184 -12.75 -4.88 -15.63
CA SER A 184 -13.04 -6.33 -15.65
C SER A 184 -12.31 -7.14 -16.75
N ALA A 185 -11.44 -6.52 -17.57
CA ALA A 185 -10.86 -7.15 -18.76
C ALA A 185 -9.34 -7.42 -18.70
N LEU A 186 -8.67 -7.17 -17.58
CA LEU A 186 -7.21 -7.35 -17.50
C LEU A 186 -6.80 -8.77 -17.06
N SER A 187 -6.70 -9.73 -17.98
CA SER A 187 -6.19 -11.10 -17.72
C SER A 187 -4.69 -11.22 -18.04
N LEU A 188 -3.82 -10.79 -17.12
CA LEU A 188 -2.36 -10.78 -17.37
C LEU A 188 -1.72 -12.17 -17.52
N LEU A 189 -2.33 -13.24 -16.99
CA LEU A 189 -1.75 -14.60 -16.97
C LEU A 189 -2.78 -15.72 -17.20
N GLY A 190 -3.88 -15.45 -17.92
CA GLY A 190 -4.93 -16.43 -18.19
C GLY A 190 -5.72 -16.86 -16.95
N GLU A 191 -6.40 -18.02 -16.99
CA GLU A 191 -7.30 -18.55 -15.94
C GLU A 191 -6.67 -18.67 -14.53
N TRP A 192 -5.35 -18.57 -14.40
CA TRP A 192 -4.61 -18.63 -13.13
C TRP A 192 -4.67 -17.32 -12.31
N LEU A 193 -4.90 -16.18 -12.98
CA LEU A 193 -5.10 -14.87 -12.36
C LEU A 193 -6.24 -14.18 -13.10
N ALA A 194 -7.43 -14.22 -12.50
CA ALA A 194 -8.63 -13.62 -13.06
C ALA A 194 -8.46 -12.09 -13.22
N PRO A 195 -9.32 -11.45 -14.06
CA PRO A 195 -9.26 -10.02 -14.29
C PRO A 195 -9.17 -9.20 -13.00
N VAL A 196 -8.42 -8.09 -13.03
CA VAL A 196 -8.31 -7.14 -11.91
C VAL A 196 -9.72 -6.72 -11.46
N GLY A 197 -10.22 -7.33 -10.39
CA GLY A 197 -11.65 -7.41 -10.12
C GLY A 197 -12.03 -7.09 -8.67
N ALA A 198 -12.87 -6.07 -8.53
CA ALA A 198 -14.00 -5.96 -7.61
C ALA A 198 -13.79 -6.08 -6.09
N ALA A 199 -12.61 -5.78 -5.54
CA ALA A 199 -12.56 -5.22 -4.19
C ALA A 199 -12.74 -3.71 -4.33
N ASN A 200 -13.93 -3.20 -4.03
CA ASN A 200 -14.23 -1.76 -4.01
C ASN A 200 -13.07 -0.94 -3.40
N SER A 201 -12.89 0.28 -3.91
CA SER A 201 -12.17 1.39 -3.29
C SER A 201 -10.65 1.55 -3.58
N PRO A 202 -10.08 2.78 -3.44
CA PRO A 202 -8.71 3.25 -3.79
C PRO A 202 -7.50 2.53 -3.15
N VAL A 203 -7.66 1.26 -2.79
CA VAL A 203 -6.75 0.33 -2.13
C VAL A 203 -5.50 0.05 -2.99
N PHE A 204 -5.62 0.05 -4.32
CA PHE A 204 -4.49 -0.16 -5.24
C PHE A 204 -3.34 0.85 -4.99
N ASN A 205 -3.67 2.09 -4.64
CA ASN A 205 -2.70 3.16 -4.41
C ASN A 205 -1.86 2.99 -3.15
N TYR A 206 -2.25 2.09 -2.22
CA TYR A 206 -1.59 2.00 -0.92
C TYR A 206 -0.82 0.70 -0.74
N TYR A 207 -1.38 -0.43 -1.17
CA TYR A 207 -0.75 -1.74 -0.93
C TYR A 207 0.30 -2.09 -1.99
N PHE A 208 0.19 -1.56 -3.21
CA PHE A 208 1.08 -1.93 -4.31
C PHE A 208 2.41 -1.19 -4.23
N TYR A 209 3.53 -1.92 -4.20
CA TYR A 209 4.87 -1.34 -3.94
C TYR A 209 5.30 -0.11 -4.77
N PRO A 210 4.90 0.08 -6.04
CA PRO A 210 5.36 1.25 -6.80
C PRO A 210 4.76 2.57 -6.28
N SER A 211 3.58 2.51 -5.67
CA SER A 211 3.00 3.67 -4.97
C SER A 211 3.92 4.19 -3.85
N SER A 212 4.74 3.31 -3.31
CA SER A 212 5.62 3.57 -2.19
C SER A 212 7.06 3.92 -2.59
N PHE A 213 7.37 3.97 -3.89
CA PHE A 213 8.67 4.45 -4.40
C PHE A 213 8.98 5.87 -3.98
N ILE A 214 7.96 6.72 -3.89
CA ILE A 214 8.14 8.10 -3.49
C ILE A 214 8.55 8.22 -2.02
N PHE A 215 8.02 7.35 -1.15
CA PHE A 215 8.34 7.32 0.27
C PHE A 215 9.77 6.81 0.48
N PHE A 216 10.07 5.62 -0.03
CA PHE A 216 11.41 5.02 0.07
C PHE A 216 12.47 5.86 -0.65
N GLY A 217 12.19 6.32 -1.86
CA GLY A 217 13.07 7.17 -2.66
C GLY A 217 13.31 8.53 -2.00
N GLY A 218 12.27 9.13 -1.41
CA GLY A 218 12.37 10.42 -0.71
C GLY A 218 13.28 10.35 0.51
N GLY A 219 13.16 9.31 1.32
CA GLY A 219 14.08 9.06 2.44
C GLY A 219 15.51 8.80 1.99
N ALA A 220 15.71 8.02 0.92
CA ALA A 220 17.02 7.77 0.34
C ALA A 220 17.65 9.04 -0.26
N LEU A 221 16.85 9.90 -0.89
CA LEU A 221 17.29 11.19 -1.41
C LEU A 221 17.68 12.13 -0.27
N ALA A 222 16.90 12.16 0.83
CA ALA A 222 17.24 12.94 2.02
C ALA A 222 18.62 12.56 2.59
N TYR A 223 19.01 11.28 2.54
CA TYR A 223 20.37 10.86 2.88
C TYR A 223 21.42 11.52 1.96
N HIS A 224 21.27 11.42 0.64
CA HIS A 224 22.23 12.01 -0.31
C HIS A 224 22.31 13.53 -0.20
N LEU A 225 21.17 14.20 0.00
CA LEU A 225 21.10 15.64 0.22
C LEU A 225 21.80 16.04 1.52
N SER A 226 21.63 15.26 2.59
CA SER A 226 22.30 15.52 3.88
C SER A 226 23.83 15.46 3.81
N LYS A 227 24.38 14.74 2.82
CA LYS A 227 25.83 14.66 2.56
C LYS A 227 26.34 15.78 1.63
N ARG A 228 25.46 16.47 0.90
CA ARG A 228 25.77 17.46 -0.14
C ARG A 228 25.43 18.90 0.24
N VAL A 229 25.26 19.19 1.53
CA VAL A 229 25.00 20.56 2.00
C VAL A 229 26.28 21.40 1.89
N SER A 230 26.59 21.85 0.67
CA SER A 230 27.13 23.18 0.44
C SER A 230 26.10 24.03 -0.29
N GLU A 231 25.40 23.56 -1.35
CA GLU A 231 24.19 24.25 -1.88
C GLU A 231 23.20 23.30 -2.60
N PRO A 232 21.91 23.25 -2.20
CA PRO A 232 20.86 22.56 -2.95
C PRO A 232 20.32 23.44 -4.10
N SER A 233 20.03 22.85 -5.26
CA SER A 233 19.30 23.54 -6.34
C SER A 233 17.86 23.80 -5.90
N TYR A 234 17.58 25.04 -5.51
CA TYR A 234 16.26 25.47 -5.05
C TYR A 234 15.21 25.39 -6.18
N PHE A 235 15.59 25.65 -7.44
CA PHE A 235 14.67 25.62 -8.57
C PHE A 235 14.07 24.24 -8.84
N LEU A 236 14.87 23.16 -8.81
CA LEU A 236 14.36 21.81 -9.03
C LEU A 236 13.48 21.33 -7.86
N SER A 237 13.85 21.74 -6.64
CA SER A 237 13.11 21.42 -5.42
C SER A 237 11.75 22.12 -5.40
N ILE A 238 11.70 23.41 -5.76
CA ILE A 238 10.47 24.20 -5.87
C ILE A 238 9.59 23.68 -7.02
N ALA A 239 10.16 23.39 -8.20
CA ALA A 239 9.40 22.80 -9.31
C ALA A 239 8.80 21.43 -8.94
N THR A 240 9.54 20.60 -8.20
CA THR A 240 9.04 19.30 -7.70
C THR A 240 7.93 19.50 -6.65
N VAL A 241 8.07 20.46 -5.74
CA VAL A 241 7.03 20.80 -4.75
C VAL A 241 5.76 21.29 -5.44
N LEU A 242 5.87 22.22 -6.40
CA LEU A 242 4.74 22.77 -7.14
C LEU A 242 4.04 21.72 -8.01
N ALA A 243 4.80 20.86 -8.68
CA ALA A 243 4.23 19.77 -9.50
C ALA A 243 3.47 18.73 -8.65
N LEU A 244 3.84 18.56 -7.38
CA LEU A 244 3.27 17.54 -6.50
C LEU A 244 2.28 18.10 -5.46
N ALA A 245 2.15 19.43 -5.37
CA ALA A 245 1.17 20.12 -4.53
C ALA A 245 -0.29 19.82 -4.90
N PHE A 246 -0.54 19.23 -6.07
CA PHE A 246 -1.86 18.84 -6.53
C PHE A 246 -2.10 17.32 -6.45
N THR A 247 -1.13 16.53 -5.95
CA THR A 247 -1.29 15.08 -5.80
C THR A 247 -2.02 14.76 -4.49
N THR A 248 -3.18 14.10 -4.60
CA THR A 248 -3.92 13.58 -3.45
C THR A 248 -3.59 12.11 -3.26
N THR A 249 -2.83 11.77 -2.22
CA THR A 249 -2.81 10.40 -1.68
C THR A 249 -3.52 10.41 -0.32
N VAL A 250 -3.55 9.28 0.38
CA VAL A 250 -4.04 9.21 1.78
C VAL A 250 -3.27 10.18 2.70
N MET A 251 -2.07 10.60 2.29
CA MET A 251 -1.30 11.71 2.86
C MET A 251 -1.02 12.77 1.80
N PRO A 252 -1.29 14.06 2.05
CA PRO A 252 -0.82 15.12 1.17
C PRO A 252 0.70 15.09 1.02
N PHE A 253 1.17 15.19 -0.22
CA PHE A 253 2.57 14.96 -0.56
C PHE A 253 3.55 15.91 0.16
N TRP A 254 3.15 17.14 0.46
CA TRP A 254 3.99 18.07 1.22
C TRP A 254 4.35 17.56 2.62
N HIS A 255 3.44 16.84 3.29
CA HIS A 255 3.76 16.22 4.58
C HIS A 255 4.89 15.21 4.44
N LEU A 256 4.92 14.44 3.34
CA LEU A 256 5.98 13.47 3.08
C LEU A 256 7.32 14.19 2.93
N LEU A 257 7.35 15.26 2.14
CA LEU A 257 8.56 16.03 1.91
C LEU A 257 9.14 16.58 3.22
N PHE A 258 8.30 17.21 4.06
CA PHE A 258 8.72 17.69 5.37
C PHE A 258 9.25 16.57 6.26
N PHE A 259 8.54 15.43 6.28
CA PHE A 259 8.98 14.28 7.06
C PHE A 259 10.33 13.75 6.59
N ALA A 260 10.50 13.51 5.29
CA ALA A 260 11.75 13.02 4.70
C ALA A 260 12.95 13.95 4.97
N ILE A 261 12.77 15.26 4.85
CA ILE A 261 13.81 16.26 5.13
C ILE A 261 14.15 16.31 6.63
N SER A 262 13.18 16.00 7.52
CA SER A 262 13.42 15.95 8.96
C SER A 262 14.28 14.75 9.38
N ILE A 263 14.24 13.63 8.64
CA ILE A 263 14.91 12.37 9.01
C ILE A 263 16.42 12.54 9.28
N PRO A 264 17.23 13.16 8.40
CA PRO A 264 18.65 13.40 8.69
C PRO A 264 18.90 14.15 10.00
N VAL A 265 18.05 15.13 10.33
CA VAL A 265 18.17 15.93 11.56
C VAL A 265 17.88 15.07 12.78
N VAL A 266 16.75 14.36 12.78
CA VAL A 266 16.39 13.44 13.89
C VAL A 266 17.45 12.36 14.05
N PHE A 267 18.00 11.83 12.95
CA PHE A 267 19.08 10.85 13.00
C PHE A 267 20.36 11.41 13.64
N LYS A 268 20.77 12.64 13.28
CA LYS A 268 21.97 13.30 13.83
C LYS A 268 21.93 13.36 15.36
N TYR A 269 20.79 13.70 15.95
CA TYR A 269 20.63 13.83 17.41
C TYR A 269 20.39 12.51 18.14
N THR A 270 19.82 11.50 17.46
CA THR A 270 19.44 10.24 18.12
C THR A 270 20.46 9.10 17.95
N LYS A 271 21.39 9.19 16.98
CA LYS A 271 22.32 8.08 16.63
C LYS A 271 23.20 7.58 17.79
N SER A 272 23.55 8.45 18.74
CA SER A 272 24.41 8.15 19.89
C SER A 272 23.65 7.72 21.14
N ASN A 273 22.32 7.87 21.19
CA ASN A 273 21.53 7.55 22.36
C ASN A 273 21.26 6.04 22.44
N ARG A 274 21.73 5.40 23.52
CA ARG A 274 21.58 3.95 23.74
C ARG A 274 20.14 3.54 24.04
N VAL A 275 19.40 4.36 24.79
CA VAL A 275 17.99 4.11 25.12
C VAL A 275 17.14 4.20 23.86
N ASP A 276 17.33 5.26 23.07
CA ASP A 276 16.65 5.40 21.77
C ASP A 276 16.96 4.20 20.86
N ARG A 277 18.22 3.73 20.82
CA ARG A 277 18.56 2.54 20.04
C ARG A 277 17.78 1.31 20.50
N LEU A 278 17.74 1.03 21.81
CA LEU A 278 17.02 -0.11 22.38
C LEU A 278 15.52 -0.04 22.07
N VAL A 279 14.89 1.11 22.30
CA VAL A 279 13.47 1.35 21.96
C VAL A 279 13.21 1.09 20.48
N GLY A 280 14.16 1.47 19.63
CA GLY A 280 14.09 1.24 18.19
C GLY A 280 14.28 -0.21 17.74
N GLU A 281 14.83 -1.08 18.58
CA GLU A 281 14.87 -2.52 18.28
C GLU A 281 13.52 -3.18 18.54
N LEU A 282 12.69 -2.59 19.42
CA LEU A 282 11.35 -3.10 19.73
C LEU A 282 10.29 -2.75 18.70
N SER A 283 10.51 -1.73 17.88
CA SER A 283 9.50 -1.28 16.92
C SER A 283 9.08 -2.37 15.94
N TYR A 284 10.02 -3.20 15.49
CA TYR A 284 9.74 -4.26 14.52
C TYR A 284 9.02 -5.47 15.15
N PRO A 285 9.51 -6.06 16.26
CA PRO A 285 8.75 -7.09 16.98
C PRO A 285 7.35 -6.62 17.41
N ALA A 286 7.22 -5.40 17.95
CA ALA A 286 5.91 -4.87 18.31
C ALA A 286 4.98 -4.75 17.08
N TYR A 287 5.49 -4.26 15.95
CA TYR A 287 4.72 -4.17 14.70
C TYR A 287 4.32 -5.54 14.14
N ILE A 288 5.10 -6.61 14.32
CA ILE A 288 4.74 -7.92 13.75
C ILE A 288 3.84 -8.74 14.68
N LEU A 289 4.04 -8.61 15.99
CA LEU A 289 3.31 -9.38 16.97
C LEU A 289 1.92 -8.80 17.26
N HIS A 290 1.67 -7.50 17.01
CA HIS A 290 0.43 -6.87 17.43
C HIS A 290 -0.83 -7.46 16.82
N PHE A 291 -0.79 -7.88 15.56
CA PHE A 291 -2.00 -8.34 14.88
C PHE A 291 -2.52 -9.67 15.40
N PRO A 292 -1.71 -10.74 15.54
CA PRO A 292 -2.20 -11.96 16.16
C PRO A 292 -2.59 -11.77 17.63
N ILE A 293 -1.87 -10.91 18.38
CA ILE A 293 -2.26 -10.54 19.75
C ILE A 293 -3.63 -9.83 19.75
N LEU A 294 -3.85 -8.92 18.81
CA LEU A 294 -5.12 -8.21 18.66
C LEU A 294 -6.26 -9.16 18.34
N LEU A 295 -6.07 -10.12 17.42
CA LEU A 295 -7.12 -11.09 17.08
C LEU A 295 -7.54 -11.90 18.31
N PHE A 296 -6.56 -12.40 19.08
CA PHE A 296 -6.82 -13.12 20.32
C PHE A 296 -7.56 -12.26 21.35
N LEU A 297 -7.07 -11.04 21.60
CA LEU A 297 -7.67 -10.16 22.62
C LEU A 297 -9.00 -9.57 22.20
N LYS A 298 -9.26 -9.41 20.89
CA LYS A 298 -10.54 -8.89 20.40
C LYS A 298 -11.66 -9.88 20.72
N GLU A 299 -11.46 -11.17 20.45
CA GLU A 299 -12.42 -12.21 20.83
C GLU A 299 -12.62 -12.28 22.35
N TYR A 300 -11.54 -12.15 23.12
CA TYR A 300 -11.60 -12.07 24.57
C TYR A 300 -12.34 -10.81 25.08
N SER A 301 -12.18 -9.66 24.41
CA SER A 301 -12.83 -8.39 24.78
C SER A 301 -14.33 -8.41 24.59
N VAL A 302 -14.82 -9.16 23.59
CA VAL A 302 -16.25 -9.35 23.36
C VAL A 302 -16.86 -10.24 24.43
N SER A 303 -16.16 -11.30 24.84
CA SER A 303 -16.64 -12.25 25.85
C SER A 303 -16.50 -11.75 27.29
N HIS A 304 -15.52 -10.89 27.58
CA HIS A 304 -15.23 -10.39 28.92
C HIS A 304 -15.03 -8.86 28.97
N PRO A 305 -16.07 -8.07 28.62
CA PRO A 305 -15.97 -6.62 28.50
C PRO A 305 -15.53 -5.92 29.79
N GLN A 306 -15.80 -6.51 30.96
CA GLN A 306 -15.44 -5.95 32.26
C GLN A 306 -13.93 -5.67 32.42
N TYR A 307 -13.06 -6.49 31.81
CA TYR A 307 -11.60 -6.31 31.91
C TYR A 307 -11.08 -5.16 31.04
N PHE A 308 -11.84 -4.73 30.03
CA PHE A 308 -11.46 -3.67 29.08
C PHE A 308 -12.00 -2.30 29.46
N THR A 309 -12.65 -2.19 30.64
CA THR A 309 -13.13 -0.93 31.19
C THR A 309 -12.00 -0.05 31.72
N PHE A 310 -10.99 -0.65 32.34
CA PHE A 310 -9.84 0.07 32.94
C PHE A 310 -8.69 0.27 31.96
N VAL A 311 -8.44 -0.71 31.09
CA VAL A 311 -7.38 -0.65 30.07
C VAL A 311 -8.02 -1.02 28.74
N ASN A 312 -8.02 -0.07 27.79
CA ASN A 312 -8.58 -0.32 26.48
C ASN A 312 -7.77 -1.36 25.69
N LEU A 313 -8.40 -1.95 24.68
CA LEU A 313 -7.84 -3.02 23.85
C LEU A 313 -6.48 -2.64 23.23
N GLY A 314 -6.38 -1.47 22.62
CA GLY A 314 -5.16 -1.00 21.95
C GLY A 314 -3.98 -0.88 22.91
N THR A 315 -4.21 -0.35 24.11
CA THR A 315 -3.19 -0.23 25.16
C THR A 315 -2.72 -1.61 25.63
N LEU A 316 -3.64 -2.55 25.84
CA LEU A 316 -3.29 -3.91 26.24
C LEU A 316 -2.50 -4.64 25.14
N VAL A 317 -2.93 -4.53 23.88
CA VAL A 317 -2.21 -5.06 22.72
C VAL A 317 -0.80 -4.46 22.64
N ALA A 318 -0.66 -3.15 22.80
CA ALA A 318 0.64 -2.49 22.78
C ALA A 318 1.58 -3.00 23.87
N ILE A 319 1.10 -3.10 25.11
CA ILE A 319 1.89 -3.63 26.24
C ILE A 319 2.36 -5.05 25.93
N ILE A 320 1.45 -5.95 25.58
CA ILE A 320 1.78 -7.36 25.32
C ILE A 320 2.73 -7.48 24.11
N SER A 321 2.50 -6.71 23.04
CA SER A 321 3.37 -6.72 21.86
C SER A 321 4.78 -6.24 22.17
N CYS A 322 4.93 -5.20 22.99
CA CYS A 322 6.24 -4.71 23.43
C CYS A 322 6.92 -5.68 24.39
N CYS A 323 6.19 -6.27 25.34
CA CYS A 323 6.73 -7.27 26.29
C CYS A 323 7.19 -8.54 25.56
N LEU A 324 6.35 -9.12 24.70
CA LEU A 324 6.74 -10.28 23.90
C LEU A 324 7.85 -9.91 22.91
N GLY A 325 7.81 -8.71 22.34
CA GLY A 325 8.87 -8.17 21.50
C GLY A 325 10.22 -8.08 22.20
N LEU A 326 10.26 -7.71 23.49
CA LEU A 326 11.47 -7.74 24.32
C LEU A 326 12.00 -9.16 24.49
N VAL A 327 11.12 -10.13 24.73
CA VAL A 327 11.49 -11.55 24.84
C VAL A 327 12.10 -12.03 23.52
N VAL A 328 11.44 -11.79 22.39
CA VAL A 328 11.94 -12.14 21.06
C VAL A 328 13.27 -11.46 20.77
N TYR A 329 13.41 -10.18 21.14
CA TYR A 329 14.66 -9.44 20.96
C TYR A 329 15.82 -10.10 21.71
N HIS A 330 15.64 -10.42 22.99
CA HIS A 330 16.71 -11.00 23.81
C HIS A 330 17.06 -12.43 23.42
N LEU A 331 16.07 -13.24 23.02
CA LEU A 331 16.28 -14.66 22.70
C LEU A 331 16.76 -14.88 21.25
N VAL A 332 16.27 -14.07 20.32
CA VAL A 332 16.45 -14.27 18.88
C VAL A 332 17.24 -13.10 18.27
N ASP A 333 16.64 -11.90 18.22
CA ASP A 333 17.19 -10.82 17.38
C ASP A 333 18.58 -10.38 17.83
N LYS A 334 18.87 -10.33 19.14
CA LYS A 334 20.19 -9.94 19.65
C LYS A 334 21.29 -10.89 19.19
N ARG A 335 21.02 -12.20 19.16
CA ARG A 335 21.98 -13.22 18.69
C ARG A 335 22.17 -13.11 17.18
N VAL A 336 21.08 -12.98 16.44
CA VAL A 336 21.10 -12.85 14.99
C VAL A 336 21.80 -11.56 14.56
N ASP A 337 21.55 -10.44 15.25
CA ASP A 337 22.20 -9.16 14.98
C ASP A 337 23.69 -9.20 15.30
N SER A 338 24.09 -9.85 16.40
CA SER A 338 25.51 -10.10 16.70
C SER A 338 26.20 -10.91 15.59
N TYR A 339 25.54 -11.94 15.06
CA TYR A 339 26.07 -12.73 13.95
C TYR A 339 26.18 -11.91 12.65
N ARG A 340 25.16 -11.11 12.31
CA ARG A 340 25.17 -10.21 11.12
C ARG A 340 26.28 -9.16 11.14
N HIS A 341 26.81 -8.85 12.33
CA HIS A 341 27.90 -7.91 12.54
C HIS A 341 29.27 -8.59 12.75
N SER A 342 29.33 -9.93 12.74
CA SER A 342 30.58 -10.66 12.90
C SER A 342 31.48 -10.50 11.68
N ARG A 343 32.78 -10.73 11.89
CA ARG A 343 33.75 -10.76 10.79
C ARG A 343 33.40 -11.88 9.82
N ASP A 344 32.98 -13.04 10.29
CA ASP A 344 32.62 -14.19 9.43
C ASP A 344 31.46 -13.89 8.49
N PHE A 345 30.48 -13.11 8.93
CA PHE A 345 29.36 -12.71 8.08
C PHE A 345 29.79 -11.68 7.02
N LEU A 346 30.70 -10.77 7.39
CA LEU A 346 31.17 -9.68 6.54
C LEU A 346 32.43 -10.04 5.71
N SER A 347 33.10 -11.15 6.01
CA SER A 347 34.34 -11.62 5.38
C SER A 347 34.11 -12.30 4.05
N ALA A 348 32.85 -12.47 3.63
CA ALA A 348 32.49 -12.79 2.25
C ALA A 348 32.89 -11.62 1.34
N ARG A 349 34.21 -11.45 1.16
CA ARG A 349 34.82 -10.53 0.21
C ARG A 349 34.42 -10.94 -1.18
N VAL A 350 34.37 -9.93 -2.04
CA VAL A 350 34.13 -10.01 -3.46
C VAL A 350 35.12 -11.01 -4.08
N ASN A 351 34.70 -12.27 -4.24
CA ASN A 351 35.16 -13.04 -5.38
C ASN A 351 34.34 -12.50 -6.54
N GLU A 352 34.98 -11.63 -7.33
CA GLU A 352 34.48 -11.00 -8.56
C GLU A 352 34.14 -12.02 -9.68
N GLY A 353 34.04 -13.31 -9.33
CA GLY A 353 33.99 -14.46 -10.24
C GLY A 353 32.60 -15.02 -10.58
N ASP A 354 31.48 -14.42 -10.17
CA ASP A 354 30.18 -14.89 -10.67
C ASP A 354 29.32 -13.73 -11.16
N GLY A 355 29.63 -13.24 -12.37
CA GLY A 355 28.73 -12.42 -13.16
C GLY A 355 27.32 -13.01 -13.27
N ARG A 356 27.15 -14.33 -13.04
CA ARG A 356 25.87 -15.03 -12.90
C ARG A 356 24.99 -14.52 -11.76
N TYR A 357 25.50 -14.29 -10.54
CA TYR A 357 24.66 -13.78 -9.44
C TYR A 357 24.24 -12.32 -9.66
N LEU A 358 25.12 -11.53 -10.29
CA LEU A 358 24.80 -10.15 -10.66
C LEU A 358 23.77 -10.09 -11.80
N MET A 359 23.90 -10.96 -12.80
CA MET A 359 22.89 -11.10 -13.87
C MET A 359 21.56 -11.60 -13.31
N PHE A 360 21.57 -12.62 -12.45
CA PHE A 360 20.35 -13.14 -11.81
C PHE A 360 19.64 -12.08 -10.98
N SER A 361 20.36 -11.33 -10.16
CA SER A 361 19.76 -10.23 -9.38
C SER A 361 19.24 -9.09 -10.25
N ARG A 362 19.91 -8.75 -11.35
CA ARG A 362 19.39 -7.78 -12.34
C ARG A 362 18.15 -8.29 -13.07
N ALA A 363 18.12 -9.57 -13.45
CA ALA A 363 16.98 -10.19 -14.09
C ALA A 363 15.78 -10.26 -13.14
N LEU A 364 16.01 -10.62 -11.87
CA LEU A 364 14.98 -10.61 -10.83
C LEU A 364 14.42 -9.19 -10.60
N VAL A 365 15.29 -8.18 -10.57
CA VAL A 365 14.88 -6.76 -10.53
C VAL A 365 14.06 -6.41 -11.77
N LEU A 366 14.50 -6.75 -12.98
CA LEU A 366 13.74 -6.46 -14.20
C LEU A 366 12.36 -7.14 -14.17
N ALA A 367 12.30 -8.42 -13.84
CA ALA A 367 11.04 -9.17 -13.76
C ALA A 367 10.10 -8.57 -12.71
N TYR A 368 10.61 -8.25 -11.52
CA TYR A 368 9.81 -7.66 -10.45
C TYR A 368 9.35 -6.24 -10.79
N PHE A 369 10.13 -5.44 -11.53
CA PHE A 369 9.80 -4.02 -11.78
C PHE A 369 9.17 -3.72 -13.15
N LEU A 370 9.19 -4.66 -14.10
CA LEU A 370 8.41 -4.55 -15.34
C LEU A 370 6.93 -4.82 -15.11
N PHE A 371 6.62 -5.64 -14.12
CA PHE A 371 5.27 -6.08 -13.81
C PHE A 371 4.26 -4.93 -13.58
N PRO A 372 4.57 -3.84 -12.83
CA PRO A 372 3.66 -2.71 -12.67
C PRO A 372 3.39 -1.94 -13.96
N ALA A 373 4.41 -1.79 -14.80
CA ALA A 373 4.28 -1.07 -16.06
C ALA A 373 3.34 -1.84 -17.01
N ILE A 374 3.45 -3.16 -17.01
CA ILE A 374 2.56 -4.05 -17.76
C ILE A 374 1.13 -3.98 -17.20
N VAL A 375 0.96 -4.07 -15.88
CA VAL A 375 -0.35 -3.96 -15.20
C VAL A 375 -1.02 -2.62 -15.52
N ILE A 376 -0.32 -1.50 -15.31
CA ILE A 376 -0.85 -0.16 -15.57
C ILE A 376 -1.12 0.06 -17.05
N GLY A 377 -0.18 -0.33 -17.93
CA GLY A 377 -0.38 -0.22 -19.38
C GLY A 377 -1.60 -0.98 -19.85
N GLY A 378 -1.82 -2.19 -19.33
CA GLY A 378 -3.00 -2.98 -19.61
C GLY A 378 -4.29 -2.35 -19.07
N ILE A 379 -4.27 -1.77 -17.86
CA ILE A 379 -5.43 -1.05 -17.30
C ILE A 379 -5.76 0.17 -18.16
N TYR A 380 -4.77 0.98 -18.53
CA TYR A 380 -4.98 2.13 -19.41
C TYR A 380 -5.56 1.71 -20.77
N ALA A 381 -5.06 0.62 -21.36
CA ALA A 381 -5.60 0.08 -22.60
C ALA A 381 -7.05 -0.38 -22.44
N SER A 382 -7.36 -1.14 -21.39
CA SER A 382 -8.73 -1.59 -21.09
C SER A 382 -9.67 -0.44 -20.75
N GLN A 383 -9.21 0.57 -20.01
CA GLN A 383 -9.99 1.78 -19.73
C GLN A 383 -10.21 2.60 -20.99
N ALA A 384 -9.27 2.63 -21.94
CA ALA A 384 -9.48 3.31 -23.21
C ALA A 384 -10.67 2.69 -23.98
N GLU A 385 -10.81 1.36 -23.94
CA GLU A 385 -11.97 0.65 -24.49
C GLU A 385 -13.26 0.96 -23.72
N LEU A 386 -13.26 0.89 -22.39
CA LEU A 386 -14.44 1.21 -21.55
C LEU A 386 -14.85 2.69 -21.62
N ARG A 387 -13.88 3.59 -21.77
CA ARG A 387 -14.11 5.04 -21.95
C ARG A 387 -14.61 5.38 -23.36
N ALA A 388 -14.49 4.46 -24.32
CA ALA A 388 -15.04 4.61 -25.66
C ALA A 388 -16.56 4.30 -25.72
N VAL A 389 -17.09 3.57 -24.74
CA VAL A 389 -18.53 3.23 -24.66
C VAL A 389 -19.26 4.19 -23.70
N PRO A 390 -20.43 4.72 -24.07
CA PRO A 390 -21.25 5.52 -23.16
C PRO A 390 -21.70 4.72 -21.94
N SER A 391 -21.79 5.38 -20.78
CA SER A 391 -22.36 4.81 -19.56
C SER A 391 -23.81 4.39 -19.81
N LYS A 392 -24.18 3.21 -19.34
CA LYS A 392 -25.54 2.65 -19.43
C LYS A 392 -26.32 2.77 -18.12
N SER A 393 -25.77 3.41 -17.11
CA SER A 393 -26.41 3.64 -15.80
C SER A 393 -25.81 4.88 -15.17
N ALA A 394 -26.50 5.41 -14.16
CA ALA A 394 -25.95 6.45 -13.29
C ALA A 394 -24.73 5.92 -12.52
N LEU A 395 -23.87 6.81 -12.03
CA LEU A 395 -22.71 6.44 -11.24
C LEU A 395 -23.15 5.84 -9.89
N SER A 396 -22.44 4.84 -9.37
CA SER A 396 -22.64 4.34 -8.00
C SER A 396 -22.14 5.37 -6.97
N LEU A 397 -22.94 6.41 -6.74
CA LEU A 397 -22.61 7.54 -5.86
C LEU A 397 -23.78 7.83 -4.92
N THR A 398 -23.55 7.64 -3.62
CA THR A 398 -24.53 7.97 -2.58
C THR A 398 -23.87 8.83 -1.51
N ASP A 399 -24.37 10.06 -1.36
CA ASP A 399 -23.92 11.04 -0.37
C ASP A 399 -25.08 11.95 0.06
N GLN A 400 -24.78 13.14 0.58
CA GLN A 400 -25.77 14.14 1.00
C GLN A 400 -26.59 14.73 -0.16
N ASN A 401 -26.06 14.74 -1.38
CA ASN A 401 -26.67 15.33 -2.57
C ASN A 401 -27.17 14.26 -3.57
N TRP A 402 -26.57 13.07 -3.57
CA TRP A 402 -26.82 12.00 -4.53
C TRP A 402 -27.33 10.73 -3.82
N LEU A 403 -28.24 10.03 -4.48
CA LEU A 403 -28.69 8.69 -4.13
C LEU A 403 -28.52 7.81 -5.37
N ASN A 404 -27.59 6.85 -5.33
CA ASN A 404 -27.26 5.96 -6.45
C ASN A 404 -27.00 6.73 -7.77
N GLY A 405 -26.34 7.89 -7.68
CA GLY A 405 -25.99 8.74 -8.82
C GLY A 405 -27.13 9.62 -9.33
N VAL A 406 -28.28 9.67 -8.64
CA VAL A 406 -29.42 10.54 -8.96
C VAL A 406 -29.54 11.62 -7.88
N SER A 407 -29.85 12.86 -8.30
CA SER A 407 -29.93 14.00 -7.39
C SER A 407 -31.10 13.82 -6.41
N ARG A 408 -30.84 14.01 -5.12
CA ARG A 408 -31.88 13.96 -4.07
C ARG A 408 -32.86 15.12 -4.14
N ASN A 409 -32.43 16.25 -4.71
CA ASN A 409 -33.17 17.51 -4.72
C ASN A 409 -33.40 18.04 -6.16
N GLY A 410 -33.25 17.19 -7.17
CA GLY A 410 -33.26 17.62 -8.58
C GLY A 410 -33.65 16.54 -9.57
N ASP A 411 -33.69 16.94 -10.84
CA ASP A 411 -34.06 16.18 -12.03
C ASP A 411 -32.84 15.57 -12.75
N GLY A 412 -31.70 15.53 -12.07
CA GLY A 412 -30.42 15.18 -12.67
C GLY A 412 -29.84 13.85 -12.19
N PHE A 413 -29.04 13.23 -13.04
CA PHE A 413 -28.16 12.12 -12.67
C PHE A 413 -26.73 12.40 -13.10
N VAL A 414 -25.79 11.67 -12.51
CA VAL A 414 -24.37 11.75 -12.83
C VAL A 414 -23.89 10.52 -13.57
N VAL A 415 -23.10 10.77 -14.60
CA VAL A 415 -22.27 9.75 -15.27
C VAL A 415 -20.81 10.20 -15.22
N GLU A 416 -19.87 9.32 -15.56
CA GLU A 416 -18.46 9.70 -15.63
C GLU A 416 -18.22 10.78 -16.69
N ASP A 417 -17.34 11.74 -16.40
CA ASP A 417 -16.87 12.74 -17.35
C ASP A 417 -15.88 12.13 -18.37
N LYS A 418 -16.43 11.30 -19.27
CA LYS A 418 -15.68 10.63 -20.34
C LYS A 418 -16.16 11.06 -21.72
N ARG A 419 -15.23 11.06 -22.68
CA ARG A 419 -15.46 11.51 -24.07
C ARG A 419 -16.67 10.85 -24.74
N ALA A 420 -16.94 9.58 -24.45
CA ALA A 420 -18.12 8.88 -24.96
C ALA A 420 -19.44 9.42 -24.39
N ASN A 421 -19.47 9.78 -23.10
CA ASN A 421 -20.63 10.38 -22.46
C ASN A 421 -20.86 11.80 -22.95
N ILE A 422 -19.82 12.63 -23.04
CA ILE A 422 -19.91 14.00 -23.57
C ILE A 422 -20.52 14.02 -24.98
N LYS A 423 -20.19 13.01 -25.81
CA LYS A 423 -20.72 12.89 -27.18
C LYS A 423 -22.18 12.41 -27.26
N LYS A 424 -22.69 11.76 -26.20
CA LYS A 424 -23.97 11.03 -26.24
C LYS A 424 -25.03 11.61 -25.31
N TYR A 425 -24.64 12.06 -24.14
CA TYR A 425 -25.48 12.82 -23.22
C TYR A 425 -25.37 14.30 -23.59
N THR A 426 -26.04 14.70 -24.66
CA THR A 426 -26.09 16.09 -25.15
C THR A 426 -27.48 16.68 -24.96
N VAL A 427 -27.59 18.00 -24.89
CA VAL A 427 -28.90 18.68 -24.80
C VAL A 427 -29.77 18.29 -26.00
N GLY A 428 -31.02 17.89 -25.73
CA GLY A 428 -31.98 17.39 -26.71
C GLY A 428 -32.00 15.87 -26.88
N THR A 429 -31.04 15.14 -26.31
CA THR A 429 -31.05 13.68 -26.29
C THR A 429 -32.15 13.14 -25.38
N VAL A 430 -32.83 12.08 -25.80
CA VAL A 430 -33.86 11.41 -24.98
C VAL A 430 -33.27 10.16 -24.32
N VAL A 431 -33.44 10.05 -23.01
CA VAL A 431 -33.06 8.89 -22.21
C VAL A 431 -34.30 8.16 -21.69
N LYS A 432 -34.21 6.84 -21.59
CA LYS A 432 -35.23 5.97 -21.02
C LYS A 432 -34.69 5.27 -19.78
N PHE A 433 -35.42 5.37 -18.68
CA PHE A 433 -35.08 4.73 -17.42
C PHE A 433 -35.68 3.32 -17.30
N SER A 434 -35.17 2.54 -16.34
CA SER A 434 -35.62 1.17 -16.03
C SER A 434 -37.11 1.06 -15.71
N ASN A 435 -37.70 2.10 -15.12
CA ASN A 435 -39.14 2.21 -14.84
C ASN A 435 -39.99 2.51 -16.11
N GLY A 436 -39.36 2.60 -17.28
CA GLY A 436 -39.99 2.91 -18.56
C GLY A 436 -40.14 4.40 -18.86
N GLU A 437 -39.74 5.27 -17.94
CA GLU A 437 -39.90 6.71 -18.04
C GLU A 437 -38.93 7.33 -19.07
N LEU A 438 -39.45 8.23 -19.91
CA LEU A 438 -38.68 8.97 -20.91
C LEU A 438 -38.43 10.40 -20.44
N ARG A 439 -37.20 10.87 -20.65
CA ARG A 439 -36.75 12.21 -20.28
C ARG A 439 -35.82 12.80 -21.31
N THR A 440 -35.94 14.11 -21.55
CA THR A 440 -35.09 14.88 -22.45
C THR A 440 -34.00 15.58 -21.67
N ILE A 441 -32.76 15.49 -22.12
CA ILE A 441 -31.65 16.22 -21.52
C ILE A 441 -31.79 17.72 -21.85
N VAL A 442 -31.95 18.56 -20.84
CA VAL A 442 -32.07 20.01 -20.99
C VAL A 442 -30.77 20.76 -20.72
N ARG A 443 -29.90 20.17 -19.89
CA ARG A 443 -28.63 20.79 -19.53
C ARG A 443 -27.60 19.73 -19.17
N VAL A 444 -26.36 19.96 -19.59
CA VAL A 444 -25.23 19.10 -19.27
C VAL A 444 -24.10 19.96 -18.73
N VAL A 445 -23.57 19.62 -17.56
CA VAL A 445 -22.50 20.37 -16.91
C VAL A 445 -21.34 19.43 -16.60
N GLY A 446 -20.22 19.61 -17.31
CA GLY A 446 -18.97 18.94 -17.01
C GLY A 446 -18.36 19.48 -15.73
N SER A 447 -18.14 18.60 -14.76
CA SER A 447 -17.50 18.89 -13.47
C SER A 447 -16.64 17.70 -13.08
N SER A 448 -15.48 17.57 -13.74
CA SER A 448 -14.56 16.45 -13.54
C SER A 448 -14.38 16.09 -12.05
N PRO A 449 -14.56 14.80 -11.67
CA PRO A 449 -14.67 13.63 -12.54
C PRO A 449 -16.08 13.29 -13.07
N TYR A 450 -17.08 14.16 -12.87
CA TYR A 450 -18.50 13.88 -13.16
C TYR A 450 -19.05 14.71 -14.33
N LEU A 451 -19.93 14.09 -15.11
CA LEU A 451 -20.79 14.77 -16.07
C LEU A 451 -22.21 14.79 -15.49
N ASN A 452 -22.67 15.98 -15.12
CA ASN A 452 -24.01 16.17 -14.57
C ASN A 452 -25.00 16.33 -15.72
N VAL A 453 -25.97 15.44 -15.79
CA VAL A 453 -27.01 15.42 -16.82
C VAL A 453 -28.33 15.81 -16.16
N TYR A 454 -28.88 16.96 -16.54
CA TYR A 454 -30.16 17.47 -16.05
C TYR A 454 -31.24 17.22 -17.09
N LEU A 455 -32.39 16.77 -16.64
CA LEU A 455 -33.50 16.35 -17.48
C LEU A 455 -34.67 17.32 -17.37
N ASP A 456 -35.66 17.17 -18.24
CA ASP A 456 -36.95 17.81 -18.07
C ASP A 456 -37.80 17.11 -17.00
N GLY A 457 -38.80 17.83 -16.47
CA GLY A 457 -39.79 17.25 -15.55
C GLY A 457 -39.40 17.25 -14.07
N PRO A 458 -40.14 16.50 -13.24
CA PRO A 458 -39.95 16.47 -11.79
C PRO A 458 -38.71 15.68 -11.37
N ALA A 459 -38.33 15.82 -10.09
CA ALA A 459 -37.22 15.10 -9.49
C ALA A 459 -37.37 13.58 -9.63
N LEU A 460 -36.22 12.92 -9.84
CA LEU A 460 -36.14 11.46 -10.02
C LEU A 460 -35.94 10.75 -8.67
N ASP A 461 -36.44 9.53 -8.55
CA ASP A 461 -36.19 8.68 -7.38
C ASP A 461 -34.95 7.80 -7.60
N GLY A 462 -33.84 8.16 -6.96
CA GLY A 462 -32.58 7.41 -7.02
C GLY A 462 -32.65 5.97 -6.49
N SER A 463 -33.67 5.60 -5.72
CA SER A 463 -33.88 4.20 -5.31
C SER A 463 -34.50 3.34 -6.42
N VAL A 464 -35.17 3.97 -7.39
CA VAL A 464 -35.91 3.31 -8.48
C VAL A 464 -35.13 3.33 -9.78
N VAL A 465 -34.51 4.47 -10.13
CA VAL A 465 -33.85 4.67 -11.43
C VAL A 465 -32.33 4.87 -11.33
N GLY A 466 -31.80 4.98 -10.11
CA GLY A 466 -30.36 5.11 -9.87
C GLY A 466 -29.62 3.79 -10.05
N PHE A 467 -28.28 3.84 -9.96
CA PHE A 467 -27.42 2.66 -10.04
C PHE A 467 -27.94 1.49 -9.16
N PRO A 468 -27.95 0.24 -9.65
CA PRO A 468 -27.38 -0.25 -10.90
C PRO A 468 -28.33 -0.24 -12.12
N GLN A 469 -29.45 0.48 -12.04
CA GLN A 469 -30.49 0.42 -13.06
C GLN A 469 -30.04 1.01 -14.40
N GLU A 470 -30.47 0.40 -15.50
CA GLU A 470 -30.07 0.81 -16.84
C GLU A 470 -30.78 2.09 -17.32
N ILE A 471 -30.03 2.90 -18.05
CA ILE A 471 -30.44 4.11 -18.76
C ILE A 471 -30.12 3.87 -20.24
N GLU A 472 -31.16 3.82 -21.05
CA GLU A 472 -31.06 3.65 -22.49
C GLU A 472 -31.10 5.02 -23.18
N ILE A 473 -30.16 5.27 -24.10
CA ILE A 473 -30.13 6.48 -24.92
C ILE A 473 -30.94 6.20 -26.18
N VAL A 474 -32.11 6.83 -26.30
CA VAL A 474 -33.11 6.53 -27.34
C VAL A 474 -32.84 7.34 -28.61
N LYS A 475 -32.48 8.61 -28.49
CA LYS A 475 -32.30 9.52 -29.63
C LYS A 475 -31.26 10.59 -29.37
#